data_AF-D8LLC7-F1
#
_entry.id   AF-D8LLC7-F1
#
_cell.length_a   1.000
_cell.length_b   1.000
_cell.length_c   1.000
_cell.angle_alpha   90.00
_cell.angle_beta   90.00
_cell.angle_gamma   90.00
#
_symmetry.space_group_name_H-M   'P 1'
#
loop_
_entity.id
_entity.type
_entity.pdbx_description
1 polymer ?
#
loop_
_entity_poly.entity_id
_entity_poly.type
_entity_poly.pdbx_seq_one_letter_code
_entity_poly.pdbx_strand_id
1 'polypeptide(L)'
;MRVFESALTLAGGLFACRTASAFVAPAASIRALRNAPAGGASTTSTYGSSRGAPATRMMAAEGVTFGELDGTDVRVGIISTRWNEEIVNRLTDGVKESLKECNVTESNIFETKVPGAFELPLAARFLSLSQTVDAVVCVGCLIKGDTMHFEYIAESTCKGLMDVSIQTSTPVVLGVLTCTEEEQAIKRSTGDNNHGVDWGKTAVEMGLLRMSATGVGKKAGGALGFGKSLDDKKDGKDGAIPGSKPKKIGF
;
A
#
# COMPACT_ATOMS: atom_id res chain seq x y z
N MET A 1 -12.98 -61.14 35.59
CA MET A 1 -13.53 -59.94 36.29
C MET A 1 -14.45 -59.23 35.29
N ARG A 2 -15.73 -59.02 35.62
CA ARG A 2 -16.34 -57.71 35.96
C ARG A 2 -16.00 -56.61 34.92
N VAL A 3 -16.82 -56.16 33.95
CA VAL A 3 -18.30 -56.02 33.69
C VAL A 3 -18.81 -54.57 33.88
N PHE A 4 -19.85 -54.19 33.11
CA PHE A 4 -20.50 -52.87 32.89
C PHE A 4 -19.78 -51.97 31.84
N GLU A 5 -20.40 -51.39 30.80
CA GLU A 5 -21.71 -50.66 30.62
C GLU A 5 -21.73 -49.30 31.35
N SER A 6 -22.32 -48.20 30.85
CA SER A 6 -23.11 -47.92 29.63
C SER A 6 -22.81 -46.45 29.16
N ALA A 7 -23.49 -45.68 28.29
CA ALA A 7 -24.83 -45.74 27.67
C ALA A 7 -24.90 -44.93 26.34
N LEU A 8 -26.12 -44.78 25.79
CA LEU A 8 -26.53 -43.88 24.69
C LEU A 8 -26.72 -42.42 25.18
N THR A 9 -26.82 -41.38 24.33
CA THR A 9 -28.08 -40.97 23.63
C THR A 9 -27.87 -39.90 22.55
N LEU A 10 -28.80 -39.85 21.58
CA LEU A 10 -28.81 -39.15 20.30
C LEU A 10 -28.76 -37.60 20.34
N ALA A 11 -28.05 -37.03 19.36
CA ALA A 11 -28.56 -36.07 18.35
C ALA A 11 -27.56 -36.02 17.17
N GLY A 12 -27.90 -35.76 15.90
CA GLY A 12 -29.21 -35.41 15.32
C GLY A 12 -29.05 -34.34 14.23
N GLY A 13 -28.35 -34.63 13.12
CA GLY A 13 -27.96 -33.61 12.14
C GLY A 13 -27.60 -34.16 10.75
N LEU A 14 -28.62 -34.49 9.96
CA LEU A 14 -28.49 -34.93 8.56
C LEU A 14 -28.63 -33.72 7.62
N PHE A 15 -27.65 -33.43 6.75
CA PHE A 15 -27.97 -32.74 5.47
C PHE A 15 -27.01 -33.06 4.31
N ALA A 16 -27.63 -33.25 3.14
CA ALA A 16 -27.09 -33.86 1.94
C ALA A 16 -25.80 -33.24 1.35
N CYS A 17 -24.87 -34.12 0.95
CA CYS A 17 -23.98 -33.85 -0.18
C CYS A 17 -24.84 -33.73 -1.45
N ARG A 18 -24.67 -32.65 -2.23
CA ARG A 18 -25.40 -32.41 -3.48
C ARG A 18 -24.43 -32.39 -4.66
N THR A 19 -24.54 -33.41 -5.51
CA THR A 19 -23.78 -33.53 -6.76
C THR A 19 -24.47 -32.80 -7.92
N ALA A 20 -23.65 -32.38 -8.88
CA ALA A 20 -23.97 -32.08 -10.28
C ALA A 20 -25.19 -31.17 -10.61
N SER A 21 -24.89 -30.00 -11.19
CA SER A 21 -25.60 -29.55 -12.39
C SER A 21 -24.57 -29.11 -13.45
N ALA A 22 -24.63 -29.73 -14.63
CA ALA A 22 -23.82 -29.31 -15.77
C ALA A 22 -24.50 -28.12 -16.45
N PHE A 23 -23.81 -26.98 -16.57
CA PHE A 23 -24.37 -25.79 -17.18
C PHE A 23 -24.18 -25.83 -18.70
N VAL A 24 -25.25 -26.12 -19.44
CA VAL A 24 -25.24 -26.18 -20.91
C VAL A 24 -25.39 -24.77 -21.48
N ALA A 25 -24.41 -24.32 -22.26
CA ALA A 25 -24.47 -23.07 -23.02
C ALA A 25 -25.01 -23.32 -24.46
N PRO A 26 -25.94 -22.50 -24.97
CA PRO A 26 -26.42 -22.61 -26.35
C PRO A 26 -25.40 -22.03 -27.35
N ALA A 27 -25.36 -22.57 -28.56
CA ALA A 27 -24.40 -22.19 -29.59
C ALA A 27 -24.85 -20.97 -30.43
N ALA A 28 -23.90 -20.10 -30.78
CA ALA A 28 -24.07 -19.05 -31.79
C ALA A 28 -22.86 -19.07 -32.75
N SER A 29 -23.12 -19.15 -34.06
CA SER A 29 -22.12 -19.43 -35.09
C SER A 29 -21.11 -18.31 -35.30
N ILE A 30 -19.81 -18.63 -35.21
CA ILE A 30 -18.73 -17.81 -35.77
C ILE A 30 -18.69 -18.03 -37.29
N ARG A 31 -18.88 -16.96 -38.07
CA ARG A 31 -18.75 -16.97 -39.55
C ARG A 31 -18.15 -15.64 -40.03
N ALA A 32 -17.52 -15.68 -41.22
CA ALA A 32 -17.00 -14.54 -41.98
C ALA A 32 -15.65 -13.92 -41.55
N LEU A 33 -14.61 -14.75 -41.46
CA LEU A 33 -13.25 -14.30 -41.85
C LEU A 33 -13.18 -14.18 -43.39
N ARG A 34 -13.55 -13.02 -43.97
CA ARG A 34 -13.05 -12.57 -45.29
C ARG A 34 -13.54 -11.17 -45.68
N ASN A 35 -12.60 -10.21 -45.73
CA ASN A 35 -12.26 -9.39 -46.92
C ASN A 35 -11.68 -8.03 -46.51
N ALA A 36 -10.42 -7.80 -46.86
CA ALA A 36 -9.85 -6.46 -46.95
C ALA A 36 -9.73 -6.07 -48.43
N PRO A 37 -10.04 -4.83 -48.81
CA PRO A 37 -9.50 -4.19 -50.01
C PRO A 37 -8.23 -3.40 -49.66
N ALA A 38 -7.26 -3.36 -50.58
CA ALA A 38 -6.05 -2.57 -50.42
C ALA A 38 -6.20 -1.18 -51.06
N GLY A 39 -5.59 -0.17 -50.44
CA GLY A 39 -5.48 1.20 -50.96
C GLY A 39 -5.19 2.19 -49.83
N GLY A 40 -4.24 3.11 -49.92
CA GLY A 40 -3.34 3.38 -51.06
C GLY A 40 -3.18 4.88 -51.35
N ALA A 41 -2.93 5.70 -50.32
CA ALA A 41 -2.74 7.13 -50.47
C ALA A 41 -1.53 7.60 -49.65
N SER A 42 -0.56 8.22 -50.30
CA SER A 42 0.56 8.88 -49.64
C SER A 42 0.17 10.31 -49.28
N THR A 43 0.32 10.69 -48.01
CA THR A 43 0.26 12.08 -47.56
C THR A 43 1.50 12.38 -46.72
N THR A 44 2.47 13.07 -47.33
CA THR A 44 3.69 13.54 -46.65
C THR A 44 3.38 14.66 -45.68
N SER A 45 2.92 14.31 -44.47
CA SER A 45 2.77 15.26 -43.37
C SER A 45 4.12 15.48 -42.70
N THR A 46 4.77 16.59 -43.03
CA THR A 46 6.02 17.04 -42.38
C THR A 46 5.71 17.56 -40.98
N TYR A 47 5.51 16.65 -40.02
CA TYR A 47 5.33 17.05 -38.62
C TYR A 47 6.66 17.61 -38.08
N GLY A 48 6.66 18.90 -37.78
CA GLY A 48 7.88 19.64 -37.46
C GLY A 48 8.52 19.22 -36.14
N SER A 49 9.80 19.54 -35.97
CA SER A 49 10.53 19.38 -34.71
C SER A 49 10.01 20.33 -33.62
N SER A 50 8.86 19.98 -33.03
CA SER A 50 8.30 20.65 -31.87
C SER A 50 9.02 20.19 -30.62
N ARG A 51 10.13 20.88 -30.30
CA ARG A 51 10.78 21.04 -28.99
C ARG A 51 10.29 20.06 -27.93
N GLY A 52 11.12 19.05 -27.61
CA GLY A 52 10.80 18.09 -26.56
C GLY A 52 10.35 18.78 -25.29
N ALA A 53 9.13 18.44 -24.83
CA ALA A 53 8.72 18.80 -23.48
C ALA A 53 9.78 18.28 -22.51
N PRO A 54 10.20 19.05 -21.49
CA PRO A 54 11.08 18.52 -20.47
C PRO A 54 10.35 17.34 -19.84
N ALA A 55 10.87 16.13 -20.03
CA ALA A 55 10.40 14.98 -19.27
C ALA A 55 10.55 15.34 -17.79
N THR A 56 9.44 15.43 -17.07
CA THR A 56 9.43 15.84 -15.66
C THR A 56 10.24 14.84 -14.86
N ARG A 57 11.53 15.14 -14.71
CA ARG A 57 12.48 14.32 -13.98
C ARG A 57 12.10 14.42 -12.51
N MET A 58 11.28 13.46 -12.06
CA MET A 58 11.11 13.17 -10.64
C MET A 58 12.51 12.89 -10.09
N MET A 59 13.11 13.92 -9.51
CA MET A 59 14.37 13.81 -8.81
C MET A 59 14.09 13.09 -7.50
N ALA A 60 14.48 11.82 -7.40
CA ALA A 60 14.53 11.10 -6.13
C ALA A 60 15.70 11.65 -5.29
N ALA A 61 15.56 12.91 -4.86
CA ALA A 61 16.58 13.74 -4.21
C ALA A 61 16.02 14.62 -3.09
N GLU A 62 14.70 14.85 -3.07
CA GLU A 62 13.96 15.36 -1.91
C GLU A 62 13.03 14.26 -1.44
N GLY A 63 12.98 14.02 -0.12
CA GLY A 63 12.18 12.96 0.50
C GLY A 63 10.69 13.30 0.56
N VAL A 64 9.87 12.33 0.98
CA VAL A 64 8.43 12.55 1.15
C VAL A 64 8.19 13.47 2.35
N THR A 65 7.52 14.60 2.12
CA THR A 65 7.15 15.55 3.18
C THR A 65 5.87 15.12 3.89
N PHE A 66 6.00 14.42 5.00
CA PHE A 66 4.89 14.05 5.88
C PHE A 66 4.41 15.25 6.73
N GLY A 67 3.11 15.25 7.07
CA GLY A 67 2.53 16.21 8.02
C GLY A 67 2.76 15.82 9.49
N GLU A 68 2.10 16.53 10.40
CA GLU A 68 1.97 16.08 11.80
C GLU A 68 1.00 14.89 11.86
N LEU A 69 1.52 13.70 12.18
CA LEU A 69 0.78 12.43 12.21
C LEU A 69 0.59 11.94 13.65
N ASP A 70 -0.66 11.81 14.09
CA ASP A 70 -1.02 11.11 15.34
C ASP A 70 -1.58 9.72 15.02
N GLY A 71 -0.74 8.70 15.22
CA GLY A 71 -1.05 7.29 15.01
C GLY A 71 -1.51 6.55 16.26
N THR A 72 -1.85 7.23 17.37
CA THR A 72 -2.12 6.59 18.68
C THR A 72 -3.14 5.44 18.62
N ASP A 73 -4.27 5.64 17.92
CA ASP A 73 -5.33 4.62 17.74
C ASP A 73 -5.08 3.67 16.53
N VAL A 74 -4.02 3.86 15.73
CA VAL A 74 -3.71 3.06 14.52
C VAL A 74 -3.05 1.72 14.88
N ARG A 75 -3.44 0.63 14.22
CA ARG A 75 -2.80 -0.70 14.33
C ARG A 75 -2.02 -1.04 13.06
N VAL A 76 -0.74 -1.38 13.18
CA VAL A 76 0.16 -1.61 12.03
C VAL A 76 0.74 -3.02 12.05
N GLY A 77 0.55 -3.75 10.96
CA GLY A 77 1.17 -5.06 10.74
C GLY A 77 2.48 -4.95 9.97
N ILE A 78 3.62 -5.34 10.55
CA ILE A 78 4.91 -5.40 9.87
C ILE A 78 5.19 -6.85 9.46
N ILE A 79 5.40 -7.09 8.17
CA ILE A 79 5.73 -8.41 7.64
C ILE A 79 7.10 -8.34 6.96
N SER A 80 8.10 -9.03 7.50
CA SER A 80 9.50 -8.96 7.04
C SER A 80 10.02 -10.29 6.48
N THR A 81 10.91 -10.25 5.49
CA THR A 81 11.54 -11.46 4.91
C THR A 81 12.73 -11.96 5.73
N ARG A 82 13.03 -13.27 5.64
CA ARG A 82 14.25 -13.88 6.21
C ARG A 82 15.43 -13.92 5.23
N TRP A 83 15.22 -13.59 3.96
CA TRP A 83 16.31 -13.26 3.06
C TRP A 83 16.85 -11.86 3.35
N ASN A 84 18.17 -11.69 3.25
CA ASN A 84 18.90 -10.43 3.44
C ASN A 84 18.67 -9.79 4.83
N GLU A 85 18.72 -10.60 5.90
CA GLU A 85 18.30 -10.20 7.24
C GLU A 85 18.98 -8.92 7.79
N GLU A 86 20.27 -8.68 7.52
CA GLU A 86 20.95 -7.46 8.01
C GLU A 86 20.29 -6.17 7.47
N ILE A 87 20.01 -6.15 6.17
CA ILE A 87 19.33 -5.03 5.50
C ILE A 87 17.87 -4.96 5.94
N VAL A 88 17.18 -6.11 5.99
CA VAL A 88 15.75 -6.18 6.31
C VAL A 88 15.46 -5.83 7.77
N ASN A 89 16.34 -6.19 8.72
CA ASN A 89 16.24 -5.76 10.11
C ASN A 89 16.43 -4.24 10.22
N ARG A 90 17.46 -3.64 9.60
CA ARG A 90 17.65 -2.17 9.58
C ARG A 90 16.45 -1.40 9.02
N LEU A 91 15.84 -1.90 7.95
CA LEU A 91 14.60 -1.33 7.38
C LEU A 91 13.43 -1.49 8.36
N THR A 92 13.27 -2.69 8.97
CA THR A 92 12.22 -2.98 9.96
C THR A 92 12.34 -2.12 11.20
N ASP A 93 13.56 -1.82 11.65
CA ASP A 93 13.81 -0.96 12.81
C ASP A 93 13.53 0.51 12.49
N GLY A 94 13.85 0.99 11.27
CA GLY A 94 13.41 2.31 10.79
C GLY A 94 11.89 2.46 10.67
N VAL A 95 11.18 1.38 10.30
CA VAL A 95 9.70 1.33 10.38
C VAL A 95 9.24 1.46 11.84
N LYS A 96 9.84 0.72 12.78
CA LYS A 96 9.47 0.81 14.21
C LYS A 96 9.78 2.18 14.81
N GLU A 97 10.88 2.82 14.41
CA GLU A 97 11.27 4.17 14.83
C GLU A 97 10.25 5.22 14.37
N SER A 98 9.93 5.23 13.08
CA SER A 98 8.92 6.14 12.52
C SER A 98 7.50 5.92 13.06
N LEU A 99 7.11 4.69 13.37
CA LEU A 99 5.84 4.41 14.06
C LEU A 99 5.82 5.03 15.47
N LYS A 100 6.94 5.05 16.18
CA LYS A 100 7.07 5.67 17.51
C LYS A 100 7.09 7.20 17.46
N GLU A 101 7.74 7.78 16.45
CA GLU A 101 7.63 9.22 16.17
C GLU A 101 6.17 9.65 15.94
N CYS A 102 5.37 8.79 15.32
CA CYS A 102 3.94 8.99 15.11
C CYS A 102 3.06 8.55 16.30
N ASN A 103 3.61 8.37 17.50
CA ASN A 103 2.89 7.97 18.73
C ASN A 103 2.16 6.61 18.68
N VAL A 104 2.44 5.72 17.72
CA VAL A 104 1.84 4.38 17.66
C VAL A 104 2.31 3.55 18.86
N THR A 105 1.36 2.99 19.61
CA THR A 105 1.69 2.17 20.80
C THR A 105 2.32 0.83 20.40
N GLU A 106 3.30 0.33 21.16
CA GLU A 106 3.95 -0.97 20.90
C GLU A 106 2.94 -2.13 20.86
N SER A 107 1.85 -2.04 21.64
CA SER A 107 0.73 -3.00 21.64
C SER A 107 -0.08 -3.04 20.34
N ASN A 108 0.03 -2.01 19.50
CA ASN A 108 -0.63 -1.90 18.20
C ASN A 108 0.29 -2.32 17.03
N ILE A 109 1.55 -2.69 17.29
CA ILE A 109 2.53 -3.10 16.28
C ILE A 109 2.63 -4.63 16.27
N PHE A 110 2.28 -5.26 15.15
CA PHE A 110 2.31 -6.72 14.99
C PHE A 110 3.40 -7.14 14.00
N GLU A 111 4.50 -7.74 14.47
CA GLU A 111 5.57 -8.25 13.58
C GLU A 111 5.37 -9.72 13.19
N THR A 112 5.68 -10.10 11.95
CA THR A 112 5.72 -11.51 11.50
C THR A 112 6.76 -11.72 10.39
N LYS A 113 7.55 -12.80 10.48
CA LYS A 113 8.62 -13.10 9.50
C LYS A 113 8.25 -14.20 8.50
N VAL A 114 8.19 -13.87 7.22
CA VAL A 114 8.00 -14.81 6.08
C VAL A 114 9.36 -15.30 5.53
N PRO A 115 9.43 -16.44 4.81
CA PRO A 115 10.70 -16.88 4.22
C PRO A 115 11.23 -15.89 3.17
N GLY A 116 10.57 -15.73 2.02
CA GLY A 116 10.99 -14.85 0.93
C GLY A 116 9.98 -13.75 0.59
N ALA A 117 10.36 -12.89 -0.36
CA ALA A 117 9.52 -11.77 -0.82
C ALA A 117 8.25 -12.25 -1.54
N PHE A 118 8.31 -13.41 -2.21
CA PHE A 118 7.19 -13.99 -2.95
C PHE A 118 6.02 -14.40 -2.03
N GLU A 119 6.28 -14.64 -0.75
CA GLU A 119 5.25 -14.95 0.25
C GLU A 119 4.61 -13.68 0.88
N LEU A 120 5.21 -12.49 0.71
CA LEU A 120 4.71 -11.23 1.29
C LEU A 120 3.24 -10.93 0.89
N PRO A 121 2.80 -11.05 -0.37
CA PRO A 121 1.40 -10.81 -0.75
C PRO A 121 0.43 -11.72 0.01
N LEU A 122 0.75 -13.01 0.15
CA LEU A 122 -0.14 -13.97 0.80
C LEU A 122 -0.23 -13.72 2.32
N ALA A 123 0.89 -13.40 2.97
CA ALA A 123 0.91 -13.03 4.37
C ALA A 123 0.19 -11.69 4.63
N ALA A 124 0.41 -10.68 3.79
CA ALA A 124 -0.30 -9.40 3.84
C ALA A 124 -1.82 -9.59 3.68
N ARG A 125 -2.23 -10.52 2.81
CA ARG A 125 -3.65 -10.86 2.61
C ARG A 125 -4.25 -11.52 3.85
N PHE A 126 -3.55 -12.46 4.49
CA PHE A 126 -4.03 -13.06 5.74
C PHE A 126 -4.16 -12.03 6.87
N LEU A 127 -3.17 -11.16 7.06
CA LEU A 127 -3.18 -10.12 8.10
C LEU A 127 -4.19 -8.99 7.82
N SER A 128 -4.46 -8.68 6.55
CA SER A 128 -5.51 -7.73 6.18
C SER A 128 -6.91 -8.32 6.36
N LEU A 129 -7.09 -9.62 6.10
CA LEU A 129 -8.39 -10.30 6.25
C LEU A 129 -8.80 -10.57 7.71
N SER A 130 -7.87 -10.56 8.67
CA SER A 130 -8.21 -10.68 10.10
C SER A 130 -8.87 -9.41 10.67
N GLN A 131 -8.78 -8.26 9.99
CA GLN A 131 -9.24 -6.93 10.45
C GLN A 131 -8.63 -6.49 11.81
N THR A 132 -7.53 -7.13 12.22
CA THR A 132 -6.77 -6.78 13.44
C THR A 132 -5.80 -5.61 13.24
N VAL A 133 -5.59 -5.18 11.99
CA VAL A 133 -4.72 -4.06 11.61
C VAL A 133 -5.45 -3.06 10.70
N ASP A 134 -4.95 -1.84 10.66
CA ASP A 134 -5.47 -0.73 9.85
C ASP A 134 -4.53 -0.35 8.71
N ALA A 135 -3.24 -0.71 8.80
CA ALA A 135 -2.28 -0.70 7.71
C ALA A 135 -1.29 -1.88 7.83
N VAL A 136 -0.68 -2.28 6.71
CA VAL A 136 0.37 -3.31 6.65
C VAL A 136 1.61 -2.73 5.96
N VAL A 137 2.80 -3.06 6.47
CA VAL A 137 4.10 -2.74 5.87
C VAL A 137 4.81 -4.04 5.52
N CYS A 138 5.07 -4.26 4.23
CA CYS A 138 5.77 -5.46 3.76
C CYS A 138 7.23 -5.15 3.46
N VAL A 139 8.10 -5.48 4.41
CA VAL A 139 9.55 -5.20 4.37
C VAL A 139 10.30 -6.35 3.70
N GLY A 140 11.11 -6.05 2.70
CA GLY A 140 11.97 -7.05 2.07
C GLY A 140 13.12 -6.42 1.29
N CYS A 141 14.09 -7.25 0.91
CA CYS A 141 15.17 -6.84 0.03
C CYS A 141 15.43 -7.93 -1.01
N LEU A 142 15.36 -7.54 -2.28
CA LEU A 142 15.73 -8.32 -3.45
C LEU A 142 16.94 -7.66 -4.10
N ILE A 143 17.99 -8.45 -4.31
CA ILE A 143 19.22 -8.05 -5.00
C ILE A 143 19.31 -8.90 -6.26
N LYS A 144 19.72 -8.30 -7.38
CA LYS A 144 19.83 -9.02 -8.66
C LYS A 144 21.00 -10.00 -8.64
N GLY A 145 20.74 -11.22 -9.13
CA GLY A 145 21.76 -12.24 -9.39
C GLY A 145 21.77 -12.67 -10.86
N ASP A 146 22.46 -13.77 -11.15
CA ASP A 146 22.77 -14.23 -12.52
C ASP A 146 21.56 -14.59 -13.41
N THR A 147 20.34 -14.64 -12.86
CA THR A 147 19.16 -15.15 -13.55
C THR A 147 17.94 -14.24 -13.42
N MET A 148 16.99 -14.39 -14.33
CA MET A 148 15.70 -13.68 -14.36
C MET A 148 14.81 -13.93 -13.12
N HIS A 149 15.21 -14.81 -12.19
CA HIS A 149 14.49 -15.11 -10.96
C HIS A 149 14.21 -13.86 -10.12
N PHE A 150 15.18 -12.92 -10.06
CA PHE A 150 15.01 -11.61 -9.42
C PHE A 150 13.83 -10.83 -10.01
N GLU A 151 13.74 -10.75 -11.34
CA GLU A 151 12.75 -9.90 -12.03
C GLU A 151 11.34 -10.49 -11.89
N TYR A 152 11.19 -11.81 -12.07
CA TYR A 152 9.90 -12.49 -11.87
C TYR A 152 9.39 -12.41 -10.43
N ILE A 153 10.25 -12.53 -9.41
CA ILE A 153 9.84 -12.36 -8.01
C ILE A 153 9.50 -10.90 -7.72
N ALA A 154 10.33 -9.94 -8.17
CA ALA A 154 10.08 -8.51 -7.95
C ALA A 154 8.74 -8.06 -8.55
N GLU A 155 8.48 -8.36 -9.83
CA GLU A 155 7.22 -8.01 -10.48
C GLU A 155 6.01 -8.67 -9.78
N SER A 156 6.10 -9.98 -9.51
CA SER A 156 5.01 -10.74 -8.87
C SER A 156 4.72 -10.24 -7.45
N THR A 157 5.76 -9.89 -6.69
CA THR A 157 5.61 -9.37 -5.32
C THR A 157 4.99 -7.98 -5.33
N CYS A 158 5.52 -7.05 -6.11
CA CYS A 158 4.99 -5.68 -6.22
C CYS A 158 3.53 -5.67 -6.68
N LYS A 159 3.20 -6.45 -7.72
CA LYS A 159 1.82 -6.61 -8.19
C LYS A 159 0.92 -7.27 -7.15
N GLY A 160 1.37 -8.35 -6.54
CA GLY A 160 0.59 -9.07 -5.52
C GLY A 160 0.26 -8.21 -4.30
N LEU A 161 1.19 -7.37 -3.84
CA LEU A 161 0.94 -6.44 -2.73
C LEU A 161 -0.09 -5.37 -3.10
N MET A 162 -0.03 -4.82 -4.32
CA MET A 162 -1.00 -3.86 -4.84
C MET A 162 -2.41 -4.49 -4.99
N ASP A 163 -2.49 -5.67 -5.61
CA ASP A 163 -3.73 -6.44 -5.76
C ASP A 163 -4.38 -6.73 -4.39
N VAL A 164 -3.58 -7.12 -3.39
CA VAL A 164 -4.05 -7.38 -2.02
C VAL A 164 -4.55 -6.11 -1.33
N SER A 165 -3.86 -4.98 -1.48
CA SER A 165 -4.29 -3.73 -0.85
C SER A 165 -5.65 -3.28 -1.36
N ILE A 166 -5.86 -3.33 -2.69
CA ILE A 166 -7.13 -3.01 -3.33
C ILE A 166 -8.23 -4.00 -2.92
N GLN A 167 -7.96 -5.32 -3.00
CA GLN A 167 -8.95 -6.35 -2.70
C GLN A 167 -9.41 -6.40 -1.24
N THR A 168 -8.56 -5.97 -0.30
CA THR A 168 -8.86 -6.02 1.15
C THR A 168 -9.30 -4.68 1.73
N SER A 169 -9.17 -3.58 0.96
CA SER A 169 -9.36 -2.21 1.45
C SER A 169 -8.52 -1.88 2.69
N THR A 170 -7.32 -2.47 2.76
CA THR A 170 -6.30 -2.20 3.78
C THR A 170 -5.03 -1.73 3.06
N PRO A 171 -4.47 -0.55 3.40
CA PRO A 171 -3.20 -0.09 2.84
C PRO A 171 -2.09 -1.12 3.08
N VAL A 172 -1.40 -1.53 2.00
CA VAL A 172 -0.20 -2.36 2.07
C VAL A 172 0.97 -1.56 1.49
N VAL A 173 1.86 -1.10 2.36
CA VAL A 173 3.04 -0.30 1.99
C VAL A 173 4.10 -1.22 1.39
N LEU A 174 4.58 -0.85 0.20
CA LEU A 174 5.60 -1.56 -0.56
C LEU A 174 7.01 -1.27 0.00
N GLY A 175 7.37 -1.95 1.08
CA GLY A 175 8.70 -1.89 1.69
C GLY A 175 9.73 -2.84 1.09
N VAL A 176 9.62 -3.18 -0.20
CA VAL A 176 10.50 -4.14 -0.87
C VAL A 176 11.56 -3.39 -1.68
N LEU A 177 12.81 -3.38 -1.20
CA LEU A 177 13.93 -2.87 -1.99
C LEU A 177 14.20 -3.82 -3.18
N THR A 178 14.31 -3.26 -4.38
CA THR A 178 14.75 -3.96 -5.59
C THR A 178 16.03 -3.29 -6.10
N CYS A 179 17.19 -3.90 -5.83
CA CYS A 179 18.51 -3.34 -6.10
C CYS A 179 19.30 -4.19 -7.10
N THR A 180 20.19 -3.58 -7.89
CA THR A 180 21.13 -4.37 -8.72
C THR A 180 22.34 -4.83 -7.92
N GLU A 181 22.86 -3.96 -7.05
CA GLU A 181 24.02 -4.24 -6.19
C GLU A 181 23.64 -4.18 -4.70
N GLU A 182 24.35 -4.95 -3.86
CA GLU A 182 24.18 -4.92 -2.40
C GLU A 182 24.44 -3.51 -1.80
N GLU A 183 25.44 -2.78 -2.30
CA GLU A 183 25.71 -1.40 -1.89
C GLU A 183 24.47 -0.48 -2.00
N GLN A 184 23.62 -0.70 -3.01
CA GLN A 184 22.43 0.12 -3.23
C GLN A 184 21.34 -0.14 -2.19
N ALA A 185 21.34 -1.33 -1.59
CA ALA A 185 20.43 -1.73 -0.53
C ALA A 185 20.95 -1.27 0.85
N ILE A 186 22.27 -1.33 1.08
CA ILE A 186 22.91 -0.72 2.26
C ILE A 186 22.62 0.78 2.29
N LYS A 187 22.91 1.50 1.19
CA LYS A 187 22.68 2.96 1.08
C LYS A 187 21.21 3.40 1.24
N ARG A 188 20.24 2.48 1.20
CA ARG A 188 18.79 2.72 1.43
C ARG A 188 18.26 2.20 2.76
N SER A 189 19.12 1.62 3.59
CA SER A 189 18.78 1.05 4.90
C SER A 189 19.63 1.61 6.05
N THR A 190 20.45 2.65 5.81
CA THR A 190 21.36 3.23 6.81
C THR A 190 21.28 4.76 6.86
N GLY A 191 21.22 5.32 8.07
CA GLY A 191 21.21 6.77 8.30
C GLY A 191 19.99 7.47 7.69
N ASP A 192 20.16 8.75 7.37
CA ASP A 192 19.11 9.66 6.87
C ASP A 192 18.43 9.19 5.56
N ASN A 193 18.97 8.16 4.90
CA ASN A 193 18.42 7.55 3.69
C ASN A 193 17.69 6.21 3.96
N ASN A 194 17.45 5.83 5.21
CA ASN A 194 16.72 4.61 5.58
C ASN A 194 15.24 4.70 5.19
N HIS A 195 14.87 4.11 4.04
CA HIS A 195 13.51 4.17 3.49
C HIS A 195 12.45 3.54 4.42
N GLY A 196 12.86 2.73 5.42
CA GLY A 196 11.97 2.22 6.46
C GLY A 196 11.25 3.33 7.24
N VAL A 197 11.90 4.49 7.45
CA VAL A 197 11.32 5.65 8.13
C VAL A 197 10.15 6.24 7.33
N ASP A 198 10.31 6.35 6.01
CA ASP A 198 9.24 6.81 5.11
C ASP A 198 8.08 5.83 5.06
N TRP A 199 8.38 4.52 5.07
CA TRP A 199 7.35 3.47 5.01
C TRP A 199 6.48 3.39 6.27
N GLY A 200 7.05 3.60 7.47
CA GLY A 200 6.27 3.68 8.70
C GLY A 200 5.38 4.91 8.75
N LYS A 201 5.88 6.09 8.36
CA LYS A 201 5.07 7.32 8.24
C LYS A 201 3.94 7.17 7.22
N THR A 202 4.25 6.61 6.04
CA THR A 202 3.25 6.26 5.01
C THR A 202 2.18 5.31 5.54
N ALA A 203 2.55 4.32 6.36
CA ALA A 203 1.59 3.38 6.95
C ALA A 203 0.63 4.05 7.93
N VAL A 204 1.11 4.99 8.75
CA VAL A 204 0.26 5.76 9.66
C VAL A 204 -0.68 6.69 8.90
N GLU A 205 -0.17 7.46 7.94
CA GLU A 205 -0.97 8.38 7.14
C GLU A 205 -2.06 7.64 6.35
N MET A 206 -1.70 6.55 5.67
CA MET A 206 -2.67 5.72 4.96
C MET A 206 -3.63 4.96 5.89
N GLY A 207 -3.20 4.59 7.10
CA GLY A 207 -4.06 4.04 8.14
C GLY A 207 -5.11 5.04 8.62
N LEU A 208 -4.72 6.29 8.90
CA LEU A 208 -5.62 7.39 9.24
C LEU A 208 -6.60 7.72 8.11
N LEU A 209 -6.12 7.71 6.86
CA LEU A 209 -6.96 7.82 5.67
C LEU A 209 -7.99 6.69 5.59
N ARG A 210 -7.59 5.43 5.80
CA ARG A 210 -8.49 4.28 5.82
C ARG A 210 -9.55 4.42 6.92
N MET A 211 -9.17 4.75 8.15
CA MET A 211 -10.11 4.89 9.27
C MET A 211 -11.11 6.02 9.03
N SER A 212 -10.65 7.18 8.53
CA SER A 212 -11.54 8.32 8.21
C SER A 212 -12.44 8.11 7.00
N ALA A 213 -12.03 7.30 6.01
CA ALA A 213 -12.84 6.96 4.84
C ALA A 213 -13.85 5.82 5.11
N THR A 214 -13.51 4.85 5.97
CA THR A 214 -14.35 3.67 6.26
C THR A 214 -15.20 3.81 7.52
N GLY A 215 -14.90 4.75 8.40
CA GLY A 215 -15.55 4.88 9.71
C GLY A 215 -15.11 3.82 10.73
N VAL A 216 -14.10 2.99 10.41
CA VAL A 216 -13.51 2.01 11.32
C VAL A 216 -12.55 2.75 12.25
N GLY A 217 -13.09 3.35 13.30
CA GLY A 217 -12.37 4.18 14.28
C GLY A 217 -13.33 4.93 15.19
N LYS A 218 -12.84 5.60 16.24
CA LYS A 218 -13.69 6.44 17.11
C LYS A 218 -14.41 7.53 16.31
N LYS A 219 -15.64 7.85 16.72
CA LYS A 219 -16.37 9.03 16.21
C LYS A 219 -15.58 10.31 16.47
N ALA A 220 -14.95 10.84 15.43
CA ALA A 220 -14.49 12.23 15.35
C ALA A 220 -15.25 12.94 14.23
N GLY A 221 -15.84 14.09 14.52
CA GLY A 221 -16.64 14.88 13.55
C GLY A 221 -15.79 15.68 12.56
N GLY A 222 -14.81 15.03 11.93
CA GLY A 222 -13.99 15.60 10.86
C GLY A 222 -14.62 15.41 9.48
N ALA A 223 -14.12 16.13 8.48
CA ALA A 223 -14.51 15.90 7.08
C ALA A 223 -14.04 14.53 6.59
N LEU A 224 -14.78 13.93 5.66
CA LEU A 224 -14.40 12.70 4.96
C LEU A 224 -12.98 12.85 4.37
N GLY A 225 -12.15 11.82 4.50
CA GLY A 225 -10.67 11.87 4.45
C GLY A 225 -9.97 12.35 3.17
N PHE A 226 -10.66 12.94 2.21
CA PHE A 226 -10.11 13.40 0.91
C PHE A 226 -9.87 14.92 0.84
N GLY A 227 -9.57 15.60 1.96
CA GLY A 227 -9.45 17.06 1.91
C GLY A 227 -8.85 17.78 3.13
N LYS A 228 -7.52 17.88 3.15
CA LYS A 228 -6.78 19.17 3.19
C LYS A 228 -5.56 19.02 2.29
N SER A 229 -5.14 20.07 1.58
CA SER A 229 -3.83 20.00 0.91
C SER A 229 -2.73 20.28 1.92
N LEU A 230 -1.52 19.76 1.68
CA LEU A 230 -0.34 20.11 2.47
C LEU A 230 0.04 21.60 2.29
N ASP A 231 -0.48 22.25 1.24
CA ASP A 231 -0.27 23.66 0.90
C ASP A 231 -1.11 24.65 1.74
N ASP A 232 -2.10 24.19 2.53
CA ASP A 232 -3.04 25.06 3.29
C ASP A 232 -2.39 25.82 4.49
N LYS A 233 -1.07 26.02 4.48
CA LYS A 233 -0.35 26.94 5.36
C LYS A 233 -0.64 28.40 4.96
N LYS A 234 -1.80 28.90 5.39
CA LYS A 234 -2.24 30.29 5.21
C LYS A 234 -1.13 31.30 5.52
N ASP A 235 -0.94 32.25 4.61
CA ASP A 235 -0.18 33.48 4.82
C ASP A 235 -0.82 34.37 5.90
N GLY A 236 -0.58 34.04 7.16
CA GLY A 236 -1.10 34.73 8.34
C GLY A 236 -0.38 36.04 8.66
N LYS A 237 -0.06 36.87 7.65
CA LYS A 237 0.68 38.14 7.83
C LYS A 237 0.17 39.27 6.93
N ASP A 238 -1.01 39.81 7.28
CA ASP A 238 -1.37 41.19 6.92
C ASP A 238 -1.96 41.91 8.15
N GLY A 239 -1.04 42.35 9.02
CA GLY A 239 -1.34 42.97 10.31
C GLY A 239 -0.83 44.41 10.38
N ALA A 240 -1.72 45.37 10.12
CA ALA A 240 -1.59 46.81 10.38
C ALA A 240 -0.44 47.57 9.69
N ILE A 241 -0.77 48.27 8.59
CA ILE A 241 -0.06 49.49 8.19
C ILE A 241 -0.49 50.64 9.14
N PRO A 242 0.43 51.29 9.88
CA PRO A 242 0.06 52.36 10.78
C PRO A 242 -0.11 53.71 10.05
N GLY A 243 -1.34 54.23 10.03
CA GLY A 243 -1.57 55.67 9.91
C GLY A 243 -2.20 56.21 8.63
N SER A 244 -3.53 56.10 8.50
CA SER A 244 -4.34 57.19 7.95
C SER A 244 -5.74 57.19 8.58
N LYS A 245 -6.33 58.37 8.79
CA LYS A 245 -7.68 58.53 9.36
C LYS A 245 -8.65 59.05 8.29
N PRO A 246 -9.65 58.27 7.87
CA PRO A 246 -10.86 58.82 7.25
C PRO A 246 -11.67 59.64 8.26
N LYS A 247 -12.46 60.60 7.78
CA LYS A 247 -13.24 61.53 8.61
C LYS A 247 -14.58 60.92 9.04
N LYS A 248 -15.11 61.37 10.19
CA LYS A 248 -16.54 61.24 10.49
C LYS A 248 -17.36 62.02 9.46
N ILE A 249 -18.30 61.34 8.82
CA ILE A 249 -19.60 61.90 8.40
C ILE A 249 -20.63 60.84 8.82
N GLY A 250 -21.79 61.26 9.29
CA GLY A 250 -22.89 60.33 9.58
C GLY A 250 -24.23 60.98 9.30
N PHE A 251 -25.19 60.14 8.97
CA PHE A 251 -26.62 60.25 9.28
C PHE A 251 -27.19 58.83 9.34
#